data_AF-A0AAD5QQW4-F1
#
_entry.id   AF-A0AAD5QQW4-F1
#
_cell.length_a   1.000
_cell.length_b   1.000
_cell.length_c   1.000
_cell.angle_alpha   90.00
_cell.angle_beta   90.00
_cell.angle_gamma   90.00
#
_symmetry.space_group_name_H-M   'P 1'
#
loop_
_entity.id
_entity.type
_entity.pdbx_description
1 polymer ?
#
loop_
_entity_poly.entity_id
_entity_poly.type
_entity_poly.pdbx_seq_one_letter_code
_entity_poly.pdbx_strand_id
1 'polypeptide(L)'
;MNSHDLDRFRGLDMNHGFIKSIVKNQIDRDEYHKVMEEKRIESQRSSLKDKRRRSESLIERNLYVPPHLRAKCPGTTATTGVKENFIHRRNPCPAIVSEVEETSLREKVRNRISNRTDAIRDSIFSGTENAHSPTPSRPLFLLNLRKNTGDSVDVAVMNTDSAARLAKELGRKHGFTDDQCRMLRLTLERELEARLSSS
;
A
#
# COMPACT_ATOMS: atom_id res chain seq x y z
N MET A 1 -20.25 7.39 33.20
CA MET A 1 -21.12 6.39 32.53
C MET A 1 -22.52 6.55 33.09
N ASN A 2 -23.53 6.67 32.23
CA ASN A 2 -24.91 6.88 32.65
C ASN A 2 -25.51 5.55 33.14
N SER A 3 -26.32 5.58 34.20
CA SER A 3 -26.91 4.37 34.80
C SER A 3 -27.75 3.55 33.81
N HIS A 4 -28.23 4.15 32.71
CA HIS A 4 -28.95 3.48 31.64
C HIS A 4 -28.08 2.52 30.80
N ASP A 5 -26.77 2.71 30.73
CA ASP A 5 -25.87 1.82 29.97
C ASP A 5 -25.59 0.51 30.73
N LEU A 6 -25.64 0.53 32.06
CA LEU A 6 -25.40 -0.65 32.90
C LEU A 6 -26.51 -1.69 32.78
N ASP A 7 -27.76 -1.27 32.57
CA ASP A 7 -28.88 -2.20 32.38
C ASP A 7 -28.89 -2.86 30.99
N ARG A 8 -28.34 -2.21 29.96
CA ARG A 8 -28.23 -2.76 28.60
C ARG A 8 -27.24 -3.93 28.53
N PHE A 9 -26.26 -3.98 29.42
CA PHE A 9 -25.21 -5.00 29.45
C PHE A 9 -25.20 -5.81 30.74
N ARG A 10 -26.35 -5.97 31.40
CA ARG A 10 -26.46 -6.85 32.57
C ARG A 10 -25.88 -8.23 32.28
N GLY A 11 -24.89 -8.64 33.06
CA GLY A 11 -24.20 -9.92 32.94
C GLY A 11 -22.95 -9.90 32.06
N LEU A 12 -22.63 -8.78 31.40
CA LEU A 12 -21.39 -8.61 30.65
C LEU A 12 -20.43 -7.73 31.44
N ASP A 13 -19.34 -8.33 31.93
CA ASP A 13 -18.24 -7.58 32.53
C ASP A 13 -17.41 -6.89 31.43
N MET A 14 -17.51 -5.57 31.34
CA MET A 14 -16.74 -4.77 30.38
C MET A 14 -15.24 -4.78 30.66
N ASN A 15 -14.83 -5.12 31.89
CA ASN A 15 -13.43 -5.25 32.26
C ASN A 15 -12.84 -6.62 31.89
N HIS A 16 -13.68 -7.56 31.47
CA HIS A 16 -13.28 -8.91 31.08
C HIS A 16 -12.37 -8.89 29.85
N GLY A 17 -11.38 -9.79 29.82
CA GLY A 17 -10.39 -9.85 28.74
C GLY A 17 -11.02 -10.06 27.35
N PHE A 18 -12.15 -10.78 27.28
CA PHE A 18 -12.91 -10.96 26.05
C PHE A 18 -13.54 -9.66 25.52
N ILE A 19 -14.10 -8.83 26.39
CA ILE A 19 -14.67 -7.55 25.95
C ILE A 19 -13.55 -6.61 25.47
N LYS A 20 -12.42 -6.59 26.21
CA LYS A 20 -11.23 -5.83 25.80
C LYS A 20 -10.69 -6.27 24.44
N SER A 21 -10.73 -7.56 24.12
CA SER A 21 -10.27 -8.06 22.83
C SER A 21 -11.23 -7.69 21.68
N ILE A 22 -12.54 -7.69 21.92
CA ILE A 22 -13.55 -7.21 20.96
C ILE A 22 -13.32 -5.72 20.65
N VAL A 23 -13.19 -4.89 21.69
CA VAL A 23 -12.96 -3.45 21.53
C VAL A 23 -11.67 -3.20 20.77
N LYS A 24 -10.58 -3.88 21.15
CA LYS A 24 -9.30 -3.79 20.44
C LYS A 24 -9.44 -4.19 18.96
N ASN A 25 -10.14 -5.29 18.66
CA ASN A 25 -10.34 -5.74 17.27
C ASN A 25 -11.22 -4.78 16.45
N GLN A 26 -12.14 -4.06 17.08
CA GLN A 26 -12.91 -3.02 16.42
C GLN A 26 -12.02 -1.81 16.09
N ILE A 27 -11.22 -1.36 17.05
CA ILE A 27 -10.26 -0.26 16.85
C ILE A 27 -9.22 -0.63 15.78
N ASP A 28 -8.66 -1.85 15.82
CA ASP A 28 -7.71 -2.34 14.83
C ASP A 28 -8.29 -2.28 13.40
N ARG A 29 -9.56 -2.69 13.21
CA ARG A 29 -10.24 -2.61 11.90
C ARG A 29 -10.49 -1.18 11.44
N ASP A 30 -11.00 -0.34 12.33
CA ASP A 30 -11.33 1.06 12.02
C ASP A 30 -10.08 1.87 11.65
N GLU A 31 -9.02 1.75 12.45
CA GLU A 31 -7.75 2.45 12.20
C GLU A 31 -7.06 1.94 10.93
N TYR A 32 -7.10 0.63 10.66
CA TYR A 32 -6.57 0.08 9.42
C TYR A 32 -7.29 0.65 8.19
N HIS A 33 -8.62 0.65 8.20
CA HIS A 33 -9.42 1.20 7.11
C HIS A 33 -9.07 2.68 6.89
N LYS A 34 -9.02 3.46 7.98
CA LYS A 34 -8.69 4.88 7.96
C LYS A 34 -7.29 5.15 7.40
N VAL A 35 -6.26 4.44 7.88
CA VAL A 35 -4.89 4.60 7.38
C VAL A 35 -4.78 4.24 5.89
N MET A 36 -5.48 3.19 5.45
CA MET A 36 -5.47 2.80 4.04
C MET A 36 -6.18 3.82 3.14
N GLU A 37 -7.29 4.38 3.60
CA GLU A 37 -8.00 5.45 2.91
C GLU A 37 -7.17 6.73 2.83
N GLU A 38 -6.52 7.13 3.94
CA GLU A 38 -5.57 8.25 3.97
C GLU A 38 -4.41 8.04 2.98
N LYS A 39 -3.82 6.85 2.92
CA LYS A 39 -2.76 6.51 1.94
C LYS A 39 -3.24 6.54 0.50
N ARG A 40 -4.47 6.10 0.24
CA ARG A 40 -5.09 6.19 -1.10
C ARG A 40 -5.28 7.65 -1.52
N ILE A 41 -5.76 8.49 -0.61
CA ILE A 41 -5.93 9.93 -0.85
C ILE A 41 -4.58 10.62 -1.05
N GLU A 42 -3.56 10.30 -0.25
CA GLU A 42 -2.22 10.90 -0.39
C GLU A 42 -1.57 10.50 -1.71
N SER A 43 -1.68 9.24 -2.13
CA SER A 43 -1.18 8.77 -3.43
C SER A 43 -1.87 9.47 -4.61
N GLN A 44 -3.17 9.77 -4.48
CA GLN A 44 -3.88 10.56 -5.48
C GLN A 44 -3.43 12.02 -5.48
N ARG A 45 -3.21 12.61 -4.29
CA ARG A 45 -2.73 14.00 -4.16
C ARG A 45 -1.31 14.20 -4.66
N SER A 46 -0.39 13.27 -4.41
CA SER A 46 0.97 13.32 -4.96
C SER A 46 0.95 13.24 -6.49
N SER A 47 0.15 12.33 -7.06
CA SER A 47 -0.02 12.23 -8.51
C SER A 47 -0.63 13.47 -9.17
N LEU A 48 -1.46 14.23 -8.45
CA LEU A 48 -2.02 15.51 -8.91
C LEU A 48 -1.02 16.67 -8.77
N LYS A 49 -0.18 16.68 -7.72
CA LYS A 49 0.89 17.68 -7.54
C LYS A 49 1.97 17.55 -8.62
N ASP A 50 2.35 16.33 -9.00
CA ASP A 50 3.31 16.10 -10.09
C ASP A 50 2.74 16.48 -11.46
N LYS A 51 1.44 16.29 -11.67
CA LYS A 51 0.75 16.76 -12.89
C LYS A 51 0.69 18.28 -12.96
N ARG A 52 0.51 18.99 -11.83
CA ARG A 52 0.48 20.46 -11.80
C ARG A 52 1.81 21.10 -12.21
N ARG A 53 2.96 20.53 -11.80
CA ARG A 53 4.28 21.03 -12.20
C ARG A 53 4.63 20.81 -13.68
N ARG A 54 3.96 19.85 -14.36
CA ARG A 54 4.12 19.61 -15.81
C ARG A 54 3.08 20.30 -16.68
N SER A 55 1.96 20.75 -16.11
CA SER A 55 0.84 21.30 -16.88
C SER A 55 0.81 22.83 -16.93
N GLU A 56 1.63 23.53 -16.14
CA GLU A 56 1.71 25.00 -16.17
C GLU A 56 2.30 25.55 -17.48
N SER A 57 2.92 24.71 -18.32
CA SER A 57 3.47 25.10 -19.63
C SER A 57 2.64 24.67 -20.85
N LEU A 58 1.43 24.10 -20.67
CA LEU A 58 0.66 23.50 -21.79
C LEU A 58 -0.87 23.69 -21.70
N ILE A 59 -1.35 24.69 -20.95
CA ILE A 59 -2.80 25.00 -20.87
C ILE A 59 -3.07 26.41 -21.43
N GLU A 60 -2.46 26.71 -22.58
CA GLU A 60 -3.14 27.52 -23.60
C GLU A 60 -3.64 26.56 -24.68
N ARG A 61 -4.64 25.74 -24.32
CA ARG A 61 -5.43 25.01 -25.30
C ARG A 61 -6.89 25.26 -24.98
N ASN A 62 -7.56 25.94 -25.89
CA ASN A 62 -8.98 26.28 -25.88
C ASN A 62 -9.84 25.03 -25.68
N LEU A 63 -10.04 24.64 -24.41
CA LEU A 63 -10.90 23.55 -24.02
C LEU A 63 -12.31 24.09 -23.92
N TYR A 64 -13.20 23.60 -24.80
CA TYR A 64 -14.59 23.99 -24.78
C TYR A 64 -15.21 23.71 -23.41
N VAL A 65 -15.75 24.76 -22.78
CA VAL A 65 -16.52 24.65 -21.55
C VAL A 65 -18.00 24.54 -21.90
N PRO A 66 -18.69 23.45 -21.50
CA PRO A 66 -20.12 23.27 -21.72
C PRO A 66 -20.98 24.41 -21.13
N PRO A 67 -22.14 24.72 -21.75
CA PRO A 67 -22.91 25.94 -21.44
C PRO A 67 -23.36 26.03 -19.98
N HIS A 68 -23.73 24.89 -19.39
CA HIS A 68 -24.20 24.79 -18.00
C HIS A 68 -23.09 25.02 -16.95
N LEU A 69 -21.81 25.00 -17.36
CA LEU A 69 -20.66 25.27 -16.50
C LEU A 69 -20.14 26.71 -16.63
N ARG A 70 -20.66 27.52 -17.58
CA ARG A 70 -20.17 28.88 -17.81
C ARG A 70 -20.68 29.91 -16.80
N ALA A 71 -21.76 29.63 -16.07
CA ALA A 71 -22.55 30.67 -15.38
C ALA A 71 -22.45 30.70 -13.85
N LYS A 72 -21.50 30.00 -13.21
CA LYS A 72 -21.36 30.02 -11.74
C LYS A 72 -20.09 30.72 -11.25
N CYS A 73 -20.03 32.03 -11.48
CA CYS A 73 -19.38 33.00 -10.59
C CYS A 73 -20.11 34.33 -10.75
N PRO A 74 -20.80 34.79 -9.70
CA PRO A 74 -20.27 35.97 -9.02
C PRO A 74 -20.22 35.76 -7.51
N GLY A 75 -19.17 36.29 -6.88
CA GLY A 75 -18.95 36.18 -5.45
C GLY A 75 -20.01 36.92 -4.64
N THR A 76 -20.40 36.33 -3.51
CA THR A 76 -20.73 37.01 -2.25
C THR A 76 -20.66 35.94 -1.15
N THR A 77 -20.14 36.36 -0.01
CA THR A 77 -19.97 35.70 1.29
C THR A 77 -21.18 34.89 1.81
N ALA A 78 -20.89 33.98 2.75
CA ALA A 78 -21.78 33.08 3.50
C ALA A 78 -21.94 31.70 2.82
N THR A 79 -21.83 30.54 3.48
CA THR A 79 -22.01 30.23 4.89
C THR A 79 -21.23 28.94 5.20
N THR A 80 -20.58 28.95 6.36
CA THR A 80 -20.31 27.79 7.21
C THR A 80 -21.42 26.72 7.14
N GLY A 81 -21.06 25.43 7.13
CA GLY A 81 -22.03 24.39 7.52
C GLY A 81 -22.11 23.11 6.68
N VAL A 82 -20.99 22.43 6.38
CA VAL A 82 -21.06 21.04 5.87
C VAL A 82 -20.06 20.10 6.58
N LYS A 83 -19.68 20.41 7.83
CA LYS A 83 -18.79 19.53 8.63
C LYS A 83 -19.46 18.78 9.79
N GLU A 84 -20.76 18.96 10.04
CA GLU A 84 -21.38 18.37 11.24
C GLU A 84 -22.22 17.10 11.05
N ASN A 85 -22.51 16.66 9.82
CA ASN A 85 -23.50 15.59 9.64
C ASN A 85 -22.92 14.16 9.48
N PHE A 86 -21.61 13.96 9.63
CA PHE A 86 -21.02 12.61 9.58
C PHE A 86 -20.86 11.92 10.93
N ILE A 87 -21.09 12.62 12.05
CA ILE A 87 -20.93 12.04 13.40
C ILE A 87 -22.17 11.19 13.80
N HIS A 88 -23.34 11.46 13.22
CA HIS A 88 -24.60 10.82 13.62
C HIS A 88 -24.96 9.51 12.90
N ARG A 89 -24.07 8.93 12.08
CA ARG A 89 -24.27 7.58 11.49
C ARG A 89 -23.34 6.51 12.08
N ARG A 90 -22.75 6.74 13.25
CA ARG A 90 -22.22 5.62 14.04
C ARG A 90 -23.39 4.87 14.64
N ASN A 91 -23.44 3.55 14.43
CA ASN A 91 -24.26 2.66 15.24
C ASN A 91 -24.19 3.11 16.71
N PRO A 92 -25.32 3.19 17.44
CA PRO A 92 -25.32 3.55 18.84
C PRO A 92 -24.79 2.36 19.66
N CYS A 93 -23.53 2.01 19.41
CA CYS A 93 -22.73 1.18 20.29
C CYS A 93 -22.30 2.13 21.42
N PRO A 94 -22.81 1.94 22.63
CA PRO A 94 -22.38 2.75 23.76
C PRO A 94 -20.86 2.60 23.94
N ALA A 95 -20.22 3.68 24.37
CA ALA A 95 -18.79 3.72 24.60
C ALA A 95 -18.43 2.77 25.75
N ILE A 96 -17.98 1.56 25.41
CA ILE A 96 -17.59 0.50 26.35
C ILE A 96 -16.32 0.88 27.12
N VAL A 97 -15.50 1.72 26.51
CA VAL A 97 -14.21 2.17 27.03
C VAL A 97 -14.25 3.69 27.18
N SER A 98 -13.55 4.23 28.18
CA SER A 98 -13.50 5.67 28.38
C SER A 98 -12.88 6.37 27.16
N GLU A 99 -13.25 7.63 26.91
CA GLU A 99 -12.70 8.39 25.76
C GLU A 99 -11.17 8.48 25.80
N VAL A 100 -10.58 8.56 27.00
CA VAL A 100 -9.13 8.62 27.21
C VAL A 100 -8.46 7.29 26.86
N GLU A 101 -9.05 6.17 27.26
CA GLU A 101 -8.54 4.83 26.93
C GLU A 101 -8.76 4.50 25.45
N GLU A 102 -9.89 4.91 24.86
CA GLU A 102 -10.17 4.73 23.44
C GLU A 102 -9.15 5.49 22.59
N THR A 103 -8.86 6.75 22.93
CA THR A 103 -7.85 7.55 22.21
C THR A 103 -6.44 6.97 22.34
N SER A 104 -6.04 6.52 23.53
CA SER A 104 -4.76 5.83 23.73
C SER A 104 -4.65 4.53 22.93
N LEU A 105 -5.73 3.74 22.88
CA LEU A 105 -5.79 2.52 22.08
C LEU A 105 -5.70 2.83 20.59
N ARG A 106 -6.44 3.83 20.10
CA ARG A 106 -6.39 4.28 18.71
C ARG A 106 -4.98 4.73 18.32
N GLU A 107 -4.31 5.50 19.17
CA GLU A 107 -2.93 5.94 18.93
C GLU A 107 -1.95 4.75 18.91
N LYS A 108 -2.05 3.83 19.88
CA LYS A 108 -1.21 2.64 19.94
C LYS A 108 -1.37 1.75 18.71
N VAL A 109 -2.60 1.65 18.20
CA VAL A 109 -2.93 0.90 16.99
C VAL A 109 -2.42 1.61 15.75
N ARG A 110 -2.61 2.93 15.65
CA ARG A 110 -2.05 3.74 14.57
C ARG A 110 -0.54 3.60 14.48
N ASN A 111 0.17 3.67 15.61
CA ASN A 111 1.62 3.47 15.65
C ASN A 111 2.00 2.05 15.22
N ARG A 112 1.25 1.02 15.66
CA ARG A 112 1.48 -0.36 15.21
C ARG A 112 1.27 -0.52 13.70
N ILE A 113 0.21 0.08 13.15
CA ILE A 113 -0.10 -0.01 11.71
C ILE A 113 0.92 0.78 10.90
N SER A 114 1.30 1.99 11.32
CA SER A 114 2.36 2.75 10.66
C SER A 114 3.65 1.97 10.66
N ASN A 115 4.12 1.52 11.83
CA ASN A 115 5.35 0.74 11.95
C ASN A 115 5.30 -0.58 11.19
N ARG A 116 4.14 -1.25 11.10
CA ARG A 116 3.99 -2.46 10.27
C ARG A 116 4.00 -2.11 8.79
N THR A 117 3.42 -0.99 8.39
CA THR A 117 3.47 -0.56 6.99
C THR A 117 4.82 -0.01 6.59
N ASP A 118 5.56 0.59 7.50
CA ASP A 118 6.93 1.03 7.31
C ASP A 118 7.84 -0.19 7.34
N ALA A 119 7.64 -1.17 8.22
CA ALA A 119 8.35 -2.46 8.18
C ALA A 119 7.97 -3.33 6.97
N ILE A 120 6.78 -3.19 6.39
CA ILE A 120 6.41 -3.83 5.11
C ILE A 120 6.97 -3.01 3.94
N ARG A 121 7.00 -1.69 4.00
CA ARG A 121 7.60 -0.84 2.97
C ARG A 121 9.10 -1.03 2.95
N ASP A 122 9.73 -1.05 4.12
CA ASP A 122 11.10 -1.44 4.38
C ASP A 122 11.23 -2.89 3.98
N SER A 123 10.47 -3.90 4.42
CA SER A 123 10.60 -5.28 3.91
C SER A 123 10.40 -5.43 2.38
N ILE A 124 9.68 -4.53 1.72
CA ILE A 124 9.55 -4.47 0.25
C ILE A 124 10.75 -3.71 -0.39
N PHE A 125 11.44 -2.84 0.37
CA PHE A 125 12.69 -2.15 0.02
C PHE A 125 13.98 -2.78 0.59
N SER A 126 13.82 -3.75 1.49
CA SER A 126 14.73 -4.46 2.41
C SER A 126 14.45 -5.96 2.25
N GLY A 127 14.13 -6.36 1.02
CA GLY A 127 14.75 -7.57 0.51
C GLY A 127 16.23 -7.25 0.37
N THR A 128 17.01 -7.75 1.32
CA THR A 128 18.49 -7.75 1.43
C THR A 128 19.13 -6.59 2.20
N GLU A 129 19.03 -6.63 3.53
CA GLU A 129 20.11 -6.14 4.41
C GLU A 129 21.06 -7.31 4.64
N ASN A 130 22.01 -7.48 3.72
CA ASN A 130 23.31 -7.97 4.11
C ASN A 130 24.19 -6.73 4.14
N ALA A 131 24.64 -6.36 5.34
CA ALA A 131 25.70 -5.40 5.54
C ALA A 131 26.99 -5.97 4.95
N HIS A 132 27.16 -5.81 3.64
CA HIS A 132 28.45 -5.90 3.00
C HIS A 132 28.67 -4.65 2.16
N SER A 133 29.90 -4.16 2.29
CA SER A 133 30.56 -3.11 1.54
C SER A 133 30.13 -3.00 0.06
N PRO A 134 30.37 -1.85 -0.59
CA PRO A 134 30.13 -1.66 -2.01
C PRO A 134 31.17 -2.42 -2.85
N THR A 135 31.22 -3.74 -2.67
CA THR A 135 31.88 -4.64 -3.59
C THR A 135 30.80 -5.13 -4.55
N PRO A 136 31.03 -5.05 -5.87
CA PRO A 136 30.05 -5.59 -6.82
C PRO A 136 29.89 -7.08 -6.51
N SER A 137 28.70 -7.48 -6.04
CA SER A 137 28.44 -8.89 -5.79
C SER A 137 28.65 -9.64 -7.10
N ARG A 138 29.50 -10.66 -7.06
CA ARG A 138 29.80 -11.45 -8.25
C ARG A 138 28.49 -12.09 -8.74
N PRO A 139 28.18 -12.04 -10.06
CA PRO A 139 26.98 -12.71 -10.57
C PRO A 139 27.05 -14.22 -10.27
N LEU A 140 25.90 -14.81 -9.91
CA LEU A 140 25.82 -16.24 -9.60
C LEU A 140 26.13 -17.07 -10.84
N PHE A 141 25.60 -16.65 -11.99
CA PHE A 141 25.88 -17.23 -13.29
C PHE A 141 25.49 -16.30 -14.43
N LEU A 142 26.04 -16.60 -15.61
CA LEU A 142 25.64 -15.99 -16.87
C LEU A 142 24.63 -16.92 -17.55
N LEU A 143 23.45 -16.40 -17.80
CA LEU A 143 22.38 -17.08 -18.51
C LEU A 143 22.46 -16.72 -20.00
N ASN A 144 22.80 -17.70 -20.83
CA ASN A 144 22.76 -17.54 -22.28
C ASN A 144 21.34 -17.84 -22.79
N LEU A 145 20.74 -16.85 -23.44
CA LEU A 145 19.39 -16.95 -23.99
C LEU A 145 19.44 -16.83 -25.49
N ARG A 146 18.88 -17.83 -26.17
CA ARG A 146 18.67 -17.77 -27.60
C ARG A 146 17.32 -17.15 -27.91
N LYS A 147 17.31 -16.04 -28.64
CA LYS A 147 16.10 -15.40 -29.13
C LYS A 147 15.50 -16.19 -30.30
N ASN A 148 14.23 -15.94 -30.55
CA ASN A 148 13.53 -16.38 -31.77
C ASN A 148 14.13 -15.74 -33.05
N THR A 149 14.82 -14.60 -32.93
CA THR A 149 15.54 -13.94 -34.03
C THR A 149 16.85 -14.64 -34.40
N GLY A 150 17.29 -15.64 -33.62
CA GLY A 150 18.56 -16.32 -33.80
C GLY A 150 19.72 -15.69 -33.00
N ASP A 151 19.54 -14.52 -32.42
CA ASP A 151 20.57 -13.86 -31.60
C ASP A 151 20.65 -14.49 -30.20
N SER A 152 21.87 -14.63 -29.69
CA SER A 152 22.10 -15.01 -28.29
C SER A 152 22.36 -13.78 -27.42
N VAL A 153 21.82 -13.79 -26.20
CA VAL A 153 22.04 -12.74 -25.18
C VAL A 153 22.49 -13.37 -23.89
N ASP A 154 23.58 -12.86 -23.34
CA ASP A 154 24.06 -13.23 -22.02
C ASP A 154 23.48 -12.28 -20.96
N VAL A 155 22.86 -12.86 -19.93
CA VAL A 155 22.25 -12.15 -18.82
C VAL A 155 22.96 -12.56 -17.54
N ALA A 156 23.61 -11.62 -16.87
CA ALA A 156 24.18 -11.86 -15.55
C ALA A 156 23.05 -11.94 -14.51
N VAL A 157 22.90 -13.10 -13.88
CA VAL A 157 21.90 -13.34 -12.85
C VAL A 157 22.52 -13.10 -11.48
N MET A 158 21.92 -12.20 -10.70
CA MET A 158 22.36 -11.79 -9.38
C MET A 158 21.65 -12.60 -8.28
N ASN A 159 22.19 -12.58 -7.07
CA ASN A 159 21.54 -13.20 -5.90
C ASN A 159 20.26 -12.47 -5.45
N THR A 160 20.13 -11.20 -5.80
CA THR A 160 18.94 -10.38 -5.54
C THR A 160 17.84 -10.57 -6.58
N ASP A 161 18.12 -11.25 -7.68
CA ASP A 161 17.16 -11.40 -8.77
C ASP A 161 16.11 -12.45 -8.45
N SER A 162 14.84 -12.08 -8.65
CA SER A 162 13.72 -13.02 -8.60
C SER A 162 13.52 -13.66 -9.97
N ALA A 163 13.57 -14.99 -10.03
CA ALA A 163 13.35 -15.77 -11.26
C ALA A 163 12.07 -15.37 -12.01
N ALA A 164 10.96 -15.16 -11.28
CA ALA A 164 9.69 -14.76 -11.87
C ALA A 164 9.74 -13.37 -12.51
N ARG A 165 10.42 -12.41 -11.88
CA ARG A 165 10.56 -11.04 -12.40
C ARG A 165 11.50 -11.03 -13.61
N LEU A 166 12.64 -11.72 -13.49
CA LEU A 166 13.64 -11.81 -14.54
C LEU A 166 13.08 -12.49 -15.80
N ALA A 167 12.41 -13.65 -15.65
CA ALA A 167 11.80 -14.34 -16.78
C ALA A 167 10.75 -13.48 -17.50
N LYS A 168 9.90 -12.77 -16.74
CA LYS A 168 8.89 -11.87 -17.31
C LYS A 168 9.49 -10.63 -17.96
N GLU A 169 10.59 -10.12 -17.44
CA GLU A 169 11.32 -9.02 -18.05
C GLU A 169 11.98 -9.43 -19.36
N LEU A 170 12.67 -10.57 -19.37
CA LEU A 170 13.29 -11.13 -20.57
C LEU A 170 12.26 -11.49 -21.63
N GLY A 171 11.11 -12.02 -21.22
CA GLY A 171 9.99 -12.28 -22.12
C GLY A 171 9.48 -11.02 -22.82
N ARG A 172 9.33 -9.91 -22.09
CA ARG A 172 8.94 -8.62 -22.68
C ARG A 172 10.02 -8.03 -23.58
N LYS A 173 11.30 -8.16 -23.21
CA LYS A 173 12.44 -7.62 -23.96
C LYS A 173 12.73 -8.40 -25.24
N HIS A 174 12.49 -9.71 -25.25
CA HIS A 174 12.88 -10.60 -26.34
C HIS A 174 11.70 -11.26 -27.06
N GLY A 175 10.46 -10.96 -26.66
CA GLY A 175 9.25 -11.46 -27.31
C GLY A 175 9.02 -12.95 -27.09
N PHE A 176 9.37 -13.49 -25.93
CA PHE A 176 9.07 -14.88 -25.59
C PHE A 176 7.57 -15.08 -25.34
N THR A 177 7.06 -16.24 -25.74
CA THR A 177 5.68 -16.66 -25.42
C THR A 177 5.51 -16.92 -23.93
N ASP A 178 4.26 -16.95 -23.45
CA ASP A 178 3.98 -17.17 -22.03
C ASP A 178 4.52 -18.52 -21.54
N ASP A 179 4.40 -19.57 -22.37
CA ASP A 179 4.95 -20.89 -22.08
C ASP A 179 6.48 -20.89 -22.00
N GLN A 180 7.16 -20.18 -22.90
CA GLN A 180 8.62 -20.00 -22.85
C GLN A 180 9.05 -19.21 -21.60
N CYS A 181 8.29 -18.18 -21.23
CA CYS A 181 8.54 -17.42 -20.00
C CYS A 181 8.36 -18.30 -18.76
N ARG A 182 7.33 -19.15 -18.74
CA ARG A 182 7.08 -20.10 -17.66
C ARG A 182 8.20 -21.13 -17.56
N MET A 183 8.65 -21.70 -18.68
CA MET A 183 9.78 -22.62 -18.71
C MET A 183 11.07 -21.96 -18.24
N LEU A 184 11.34 -20.73 -18.70
CA LEU A 184 12.50 -19.95 -18.28
C LEU A 184 12.49 -19.68 -16.77
N ARG A 185 11.33 -19.35 -16.20
CA ARG A 185 11.17 -19.17 -14.76
C ARG A 185 11.54 -20.43 -13.99
N LEU A 186 11.00 -21.59 -14.38
CA LEU A 186 11.26 -22.87 -13.69
C LEU A 186 12.75 -23.24 -13.76
N THR A 187 13.40 -23.00 -14.90
CA THR A 187 14.84 -23.23 -15.05
C THR A 187 15.65 -22.31 -14.15
N LEU A 188 15.29 -21.02 -14.10
CA LEU A 188 15.94 -20.04 -13.23
C LEU A 188 15.76 -20.37 -11.74
N GLU A 189 14.56 -20.79 -11.32
CA GLU A 189 14.29 -21.20 -9.93
C GLU A 189 15.19 -22.38 -9.53
N ARG A 190 15.29 -23.40 -10.40
CA ARG A 190 16.16 -24.56 -10.16
C ARG A 190 17.63 -24.18 -10.09
N GLU A 191 18.13 -23.37 -11.02
CA GLU A 191 19.55 -22.95 -11.04
C GLU A 191 19.90 -22.04 -9.86
N LEU A 192 19.00 -21.14 -9.48
CA LEU A 192 19.18 -20.29 -8.31
C LEU A 192 19.20 -21.13 -7.02
N GLU A 193 18.24 -22.05 -6.85
CA GLU A 193 18.19 -22.93 -5.68
C GLU A 193 19.43 -23.84 -5.60
N ALA A 194 19.86 -24.41 -6.71
CA ALA A 194 21.06 -25.26 -6.77
C ALA A 194 22.33 -24.51 -6.34
N ARG A 195 22.48 -23.24 -6.74
CA ARG A 195 23.69 -22.43 -6.44
C ARG A 195 23.63 -21.75 -5.07
N LEU A 196 22.42 -21.41 -4.60
CA LEU A 196 22.21 -20.87 -3.25
C LEU A 196 22.33 -21.95 -2.19
N SER A 197 21.97 -23.20 -2.48
CA SER A 197 22.14 -24.32 -1.56
C SER A 197 23.58 -24.84 -1.50
N SER A 198 24.39 -24.57 -2.53
CA SER A 198 25.81 -24.95 -2.60
C SER A 198 26.78 -23.88 -2.11
N SER A 199 26.29 -22.72 -1.65
CA SER A 199 27.10 -21.59 -1.15
C SER A 199 27.01 -21.49 0.37
#